data_AF-A0A660SJX0-F1
#
_entry.id   AF-A0A660SJX0-F1
#
_cell.length_a   1.000
_cell.length_b   1.000
_cell.length_c   1.000
_cell.angle_alpha   90.00
_cell.angle_beta   90.00
_cell.angle_gamma   90.00
#
_symmetry.space_group_name_H-M   'P 1'
#
loop_
_entity.id
_entity.type
_entity.pdbx_description
1 polymer ?
#
loop_
_entity_poly.entity_id
_entity_poly.type
_entity_poly.pdbx_seq_one_letter_code
_entity_poly.pdbx_strand_id
1 'polypeptide(L)'
;MGIILTLAMAVSITVGSSPDQVLRTIEGILSAREIPIAQISRGGLTTGWVEIDLEELPPYIIDNLPDDDPGWTRARFTLAIRGEKLKDKSQVSIDAQFERYGTKYRYMLVP
;
A
#
# COMPACT_ATOMS: atom_id res chain seq x y z
N MET A 1 15.45 13.44 -12.19
CA MET A 1 14.52 13.65 -11.07
C MET A 1 13.28 12.83 -11.38
N GLY A 2 12.92 11.85 -10.53
CA GLY A 2 11.71 11.04 -10.74
C GLY A 2 10.48 11.80 -10.25
N ILE A 3 9.40 11.76 -11.01
CA ILE A 3 8.08 12.24 -10.57
C ILE A 3 7.56 11.22 -9.53
N ILE A 4 7.28 11.66 -8.30
CA ILE A 4 6.63 10.79 -7.32
C ILE A 4 5.13 10.91 -7.58
N LEU A 5 4.55 9.86 -8.15
CA LEU A 5 3.12 9.79 -8.41
C LEU A 5 2.47 8.98 -7.30
N THR A 6 1.68 9.66 -6.48
CA THR A 6 1.02 9.08 -5.31
C THR A 6 -0.40 8.63 -5.65
N LEU A 7 -0.64 7.32 -5.66
CA LEU A 7 -2.00 6.78 -5.71
C LEU A 7 -2.46 6.49 -4.28
N ALA A 8 -3.61 7.07 -3.90
CA ALA A 8 -4.28 6.79 -2.64
C ALA A 8 -5.51 5.91 -2.91
N MET A 9 -5.50 4.68 -2.40
CA MET A 9 -6.66 3.80 -2.44
C MET A 9 -7.23 3.63 -1.04
N ALA A 10 -8.50 4.00 -0.86
CA ALA A 10 -9.21 3.83 0.39
C ALA A 10 -10.23 2.70 0.24
N VAL A 11 -10.12 1.66 1.06
CA VAL A 11 -11.11 0.58 1.15
C VAL A 11 -11.68 0.58 2.55
N SER A 12 -13.01 0.56 2.66
CA SER A 12 -13.70 0.45 3.94
C SER A 12 -14.58 -0.79 3.99
N ILE A 13 -14.40 -1.62 5.01
CA ILE A 13 -15.10 -2.89 5.18
C ILE A 13 -15.76 -2.89 6.56
N THR A 14 -17.02 -3.30 6.62
CA THR A 14 -17.72 -3.51 7.89
C THR A 14 -17.71 -4.98 8.27
N VAL A 15 -17.27 -5.28 9.49
CA VAL A 15 -17.13 -6.65 10.01
C VAL A 15 -17.85 -6.82 11.35
N GLY A 16 -18.35 -8.03 11.61
CA GLY A 16 -19.07 -8.36 12.84
C GLY A 16 -18.19 -8.62 14.07
N SER A 17 -16.86 -8.56 13.90
CA SER A 17 -15.87 -8.78 14.97
C SER A 17 -15.47 -7.48 15.65
N SER A 18 -14.88 -7.54 16.84
CA SER A 18 -14.36 -6.33 17.50
C SER A 18 -13.15 -5.75 16.75
N PRO A 19 -12.89 -4.43 16.82
CA PRO A 19 -11.77 -3.83 16.09
C PRO A 19 -10.43 -4.45 16.47
N ASP A 20 -10.24 -4.79 17.75
CA ASP A 20 -9.00 -5.41 18.26
C ASP A 20 -8.76 -6.81 17.69
N GLN A 21 -9.82 -7.59 17.45
CA GLN A 21 -9.69 -8.91 16.81
C GLN A 21 -9.27 -8.76 15.35
N VAL A 22 -9.88 -7.80 14.66
CA VAL A 22 -9.61 -7.57 13.24
C VAL A 22 -8.19 -7.04 13.05
N LEU A 23 -7.75 -6.08 13.87
CA LEU A 23 -6.38 -5.58 13.85
C LEU A 23 -5.37 -6.69 14.12
N ARG A 24 -5.62 -7.59 15.09
CA ARG A 24 -4.76 -8.76 15.32
C ARG A 24 -4.72 -9.73 14.13
N THR A 25 -5.85 -9.95 13.46
CA THR A 25 -5.86 -10.76 12.23
C THR A 25 -5.03 -10.10 11.14
N ILE A 26 -5.14 -8.78 10.99
CA ILE A 26 -4.36 -8.01 10.01
C ILE A 26 -2.87 -8.07 10.33
N GLU A 27 -2.47 -7.90 11.60
CA GLU A 27 -1.08 -8.08 12.05
C GLU A 27 -0.54 -9.46 11.65
N GLY A 28 -1.32 -10.53 11.85
CA GLY A 28 -0.95 -11.88 11.44
C GLY A 28 -0.77 -12.02 9.92
N ILE A 29 -1.65 -11.41 9.12
CA ILE A 29 -1.53 -11.41 7.65
C ILE A 29 -0.27 -10.65 7.21
N LEU A 30 -0.02 -9.47 7.78
CA LEU A 30 1.15 -8.66 7.44
C LEU A 30 2.44 -9.39 7.80
N SER A 31 2.50 -10.01 8.98
CA SER A 31 3.64 -10.84 9.39
C SER A 31 3.86 -12.03 8.47
N ALA A 32 2.81 -12.72 8.03
CA ALA A 32 2.92 -13.86 7.11
C ALA A 32 3.37 -13.46 5.70
N ARG A 33 3.20 -12.19 5.34
CA ARG A 33 3.65 -11.59 4.07
C ARG A 33 4.98 -10.83 4.21
N GLU A 34 5.63 -10.92 5.37
CA GLU A 34 6.88 -10.21 5.67
C GLU A 34 6.78 -8.68 5.47
N ILE A 35 5.56 -8.12 5.62
CA ILE A 35 5.33 -6.69 5.52
C ILE A 35 5.63 -6.07 6.89
N PRO A 36 6.62 -5.16 7.01
CA PRO A 36 7.00 -4.58 8.28
C PRO A 36 5.91 -3.64 8.81
N ILE A 37 5.64 -3.71 10.11
CA ILE A 37 4.78 -2.73 10.79
C ILE A 37 5.68 -1.61 11.31
N ALA A 38 5.49 -0.39 10.80
CA ALA A 38 6.28 0.77 11.19
C ALA A 38 5.74 1.44 12.46
N GLN A 39 4.41 1.46 12.64
CA GLN A 39 3.77 2.10 13.77
C GLN A 39 2.49 1.36 14.16
N ILE A 40 2.26 1.24 15.47
CA ILE A 40 0.98 0.80 16.05
C ILE A 40 0.43 1.97 16.87
N SER A 41 -0.87 2.21 16.73
CA SER A 41 -1.60 3.27 17.41
C SER A 41 -2.89 2.72 18.01
N ARG A 42 -3.51 3.50 18.90
CA ARG A 42 -4.79 3.09 19.48
C ARG A 42 -5.85 3.10 18.38
N GLY A 43 -6.24 1.90 17.92
CA GLY A 43 -7.24 1.73 16.87
C GLY A 43 -6.67 1.65 15.45
N GLY A 44 -5.36 1.41 15.27
CA GLY A 44 -4.82 1.21 13.94
C GLY A 44 -3.33 0.94 13.88
N LEU A 45 -2.83 0.62 12.69
CA LEU A 45 -1.42 0.40 12.42
C LEU A 45 -1.04 0.96 11.05
N THR A 46 0.23 1.28 10.89
CA THR A 46 0.82 1.72 9.62
C THR A 46 1.99 0.82 9.28
N THR A 47 2.05 0.33 8.05
CA THR A 47 3.16 -0.49 7.57
C THR A 47 4.36 0.38 7.19
N GLY A 48 5.55 -0.20 7.19
CA GLY A 48 6.70 0.38 6.51
C GLY A 48 6.46 0.43 4.99
N TRP A 49 7.37 1.12 4.30
CA TRP A 49 7.44 1.07 2.84
C TRP A 49 7.94 -0.30 2.41
N VAL A 50 7.19 -0.95 1.53
CA VAL A 50 7.56 -2.22 0.88
C VAL A 50 7.88 -1.92 -0.57
N GLU A 51 9.09 -2.27 -1.02
CA GLU A 51 9.46 -2.20 -2.43
C GLU A 51 8.85 -3.38 -3.20
N ILE A 52 8.43 -3.13 -4.44
CA ILE A 52 7.92 -4.14 -5.37
C ILE A 52 8.40 -3.80 -6.78
N ASP A 53 8.80 -4.82 -7.53
CA ASP A 53 9.12 -4.66 -8.94
C ASP A 53 7.82 -4.48 -9.72
N LEU A 54 7.80 -3.51 -10.65
CA LEU A 54 6.57 -3.20 -11.39
C LEU A 54 6.08 -4.37 -12.26
N GLU A 55 6.99 -5.25 -12.68
CA GLU A 55 6.66 -6.47 -13.42
C GLU A 55 5.83 -7.47 -12.61
N GLU A 56 5.88 -7.39 -11.27
CA GLU A 56 5.13 -8.26 -10.37
C GLU A 56 3.73 -7.72 -10.05
N LEU A 57 3.44 -6.46 -10.41
CA LEU A 57 2.12 -5.89 -10.18
C LEU A 57 1.09 -6.44 -11.17
N PRO A 58 -0.14 -6.72 -10.70
CA PRO A 58 -1.24 -7.05 -11.58
C PRO A 58 -1.43 -5.97 -12.67
N PRO A 59 -1.64 -6.34 -13.94
CA PRO A 59 -1.74 -5.39 -15.05
C PRO A 59 -2.79 -4.29 -14.82
N TYR A 60 -3.92 -4.61 -14.19
CA TYR A 60 -4.97 -3.62 -13.91
C TYR A 60 -4.53 -2.50 -12.96
N ILE A 61 -3.50 -2.72 -12.12
CA ILE A 61 -2.93 -1.65 -11.30
C ILE A 61 -2.08 -0.74 -12.17
N ILE A 62 -1.35 -1.31 -13.13
CA ILE A 62 -0.49 -0.58 -14.07
C ILE A 62 -1.35 0.25 -15.03
N ASP A 63 -2.42 -0.33 -15.57
CA ASP A 63 -3.30 0.26 -16.59
C ASP A 63 -4.15 1.43 -16.07
N ASN A 64 -4.41 1.50 -14.76
CA ASN A 64 -5.20 2.58 -14.14
C ASN A 64 -4.32 3.73 -13.62
N LEU A 65 -3.03 3.75 -13.96
CA LEU A 65 -2.14 4.81 -13.49
C LEU A 65 -2.23 6.05 -14.38
N PRO A 66 -2.18 7.27 -13.80
CA PRO A 66 -2.49 8.51 -14.54
C PRO A 66 -1.46 8.93 -15.60
N ASP A 67 -0.40 8.15 -15.81
CA ASP A 67 0.77 8.58 -16.58
C ASP A 67 1.31 7.43 -17.43
N ASP A 68 1.46 7.71 -18.72
CA ASP A 68 1.96 6.82 -19.77
C ASP A 68 3.48 6.65 -19.76
N ASP A 69 4.20 7.28 -18.81
CA ASP A 69 5.67 7.32 -18.85
C ASP A 69 6.27 5.91 -18.62
N PRO A 70 6.87 5.27 -19.64
CA PRO A 70 7.26 3.85 -19.62
C PRO A 70 8.60 3.58 -18.91
N GLY A 71 9.05 4.51 -18.06
CA GLY A 71 10.40 4.52 -17.48
C GLY A 71 10.57 3.94 -16.09
N TRP A 72 9.47 3.56 -15.45
CA TRP A 72 9.46 3.07 -14.08
C TRP A 72 9.81 1.59 -14.06
N THR A 73 10.75 1.21 -13.19
CA THR A 73 11.09 -0.20 -12.94
C THR A 73 10.69 -0.65 -11.54
N ARG A 74 10.56 0.29 -10.60
CA ARG A 74 10.24 0.01 -9.20
C ARG A 74 9.03 0.78 -8.71
N ALA A 75 8.37 0.19 -7.74
CA ALA A 75 7.36 0.84 -6.94
C ALA A 75 7.54 0.53 -5.46
N ARG A 76 6.89 1.31 -4.62
CA ARG A 76 6.76 1.02 -3.20
C ARG A 76 5.38 1.39 -2.69
N PHE A 77 4.93 0.70 -1.65
CA PHE A 77 3.66 1.02 -1.00
C PHE A 77 3.77 1.00 0.52
N THR A 78 2.86 1.73 1.16
CA THR A 78 2.59 1.65 2.60
C THR A 78 1.08 1.62 2.82
N LEU A 79 0.64 0.96 3.89
CA LEU A 79 -0.76 0.82 4.26
C LEU A 79 -0.98 1.46 5.63
N ALA A 80 -1.95 2.35 5.73
CA ALA A 80 -2.51 2.82 6.99
C ALA A 80 -3.86 2.14 7.22
N ILE A 81 -3.96 1.41 8.33
CA ILE A 81 -5.12 0.57 8.65
C ILE A 81 -5.72 1.08 9.95
N ARG A 82 -7.00 1.42 9.93
CA ARG A 82 -7.74 1.94 11.09
C ARG A 82 -8.96 1.08 11.36
N GLY A 83 -9.14 0.67 12.61
CA GLY A 83 -10.32 -0.02 13.10
C GLY A 83 -11.13 0.89 14.01
N GLU A 84 -12.40 1.13 13.65
CA GLU A 84 -13.35 1.89 14.45
C GLU A 84 -14.49 0.99 14.90
N LYS A 85 -14.91 1.15 16.17
CA LYS A 85 -16.09 0.48 16.69
C LYS A 85 -17.33 1.29 16.30
N LEU A 86 -18.22 0.68 15.53
CA LEU A 86 -19.59 1.16 15.33
C LEU A 86 -20.52 0.57 16.41
N LYS A 87 -21.79 0.98 16.45
CA LYS A 87 -22.77 0.50 17.45
C LYS A 87 -22.78 -1.03 17.60
N ASP A 88 -22.98 -1.75 16.50
CA ASP A 88 -23.15 -3.21 16.49
C ASP A 88 -22.12 -3.93 15.60
N LYS A 89 -21.15 -3.19 15.06
CA LYS A 89 -20.18 -3.67 14.07
C LYS A 89 -18.85 -2.95 14.26
N SER A 90 -17.84 -3.37 13.49
CA SER A 90 -16.59 -2.62 13.36
C SER A 90 -16.40 -2.20 11.92
N GLN A 91 -15.92 -0.98 11.72
CA GLN A 91 -15.48 -0.49 10.43
C GLN A 91 -13.95 -0.57 10.38
N VAL A 92 -13.42 -1.14 9.31
CA VAL A 92 -11.99 -1.12 9.03
C VAL A 92 -11.76 -0.32 7.77
N SER A 93 -10.90 0.69 7.87
CA SER A 93 -10.48 1.52 6.75
C SER A 93 -9.01 1.25 6.46
N ILE A 94 -8.70 0.96 5.20
CA ILE A 94 -7.36 0.72 4.70
C ILE A 94 -7.07 1.80 3.67
N ASP A 95 -6.12 2.68 3.99
CA ASP A 95 -5.59 3.69 3.10
C ASP A 95 -4.23 3.18 2.60
N ALA A 96 -4.13 2.86 1.31
CA ALA A 96 -2.87 2.50 0.67
C ALA A 96 -2.27 3.73 -0.01
N GLN A 97 -1.01 4.02 0.29
CA GLN A 97 -0.20 4.99 -0.45
C GLN A 97 0.79 4.22 -1.31
N PHE A 98 0.81 4.54 -2.60
CA PHE A 98 1.68 3.91 -3.59
C PHE A 98 2.54 4.95 -4.30
N GLU A 99 3.82 4.66 -4.50
CA GLU A 99 4.78 5.52 -5.19
C GLU A 99 5.57 4.70 -6.21
N ARG A 100 5.89 5.32 -7.36
CA ARG A 100 6.76 4.73 -8.39
C ARG A 100 8.03 5.56 -8.54
N TYR A 101 9.15 4.90 -8.84
CA TYR A 101 10.41 5.56 -9.14
C TYR A 101 11.32 4.67 -10.00
N GLY A 102 12.26 5.29 -10.69
CA GLY A 102 13.19 4.61 -11.59
C GLY A 102 13.63 5.50 -12.74
N THR A 103 14.53 4.97 -13.56
CA THR A 103 15.01 5.61 -14.79
C THR A 103 14.95 4.60 -15.93
N LYS A 104 14.32 4.97 -17.05
CA LYS A 104 14.29 4.17 -18.30
C LYS A 104 15.67 3.98 -18.96
N TYR A 105 16.71 4.61 -18.41
CA TYR A 105 17.92 4.87 -19.17
C TYR A 105 18.97 3.79 -18.96
N ARG A 106 18.81 2.69 -19.70
CA ARG A 106 19.95 1.90 -20.18
C ARG A 106 20.70 2.61 -21.32
N TYR A 107 20.21 3.77 -21.80
CA TYR A 107 20.77 4.50 -22.95
C TYR A 107 21.08 6.00 -22.72
N MET A 108 20.99 6.57 -21.50
CA MET A 108 21.62 7.87 -21.21
C MET A 108 23.08 7.67 -20.77
N LEU A 109 23.83 6.95 -21.59
CA LEU A 109 25.29 6.99 -21.64
C LEU A 109 25.68 6.91 -23.12
N VAL A 110 25.44 8.00 -23.84
CA VAL A 110 26.04 8.28 -25.15
C VAL A 110 26.40 9.77 -25.10
N PRO A 111 27.67 10.13 -25.37
CA PRO A 111 28.67 10.68 -24.45
C PRO A 111 28.47 12.14 -24.04
#